data_AF-A0A4Q9QNZ2-F1
#
_entry.id   AF-A0A4Q9QNZ2-F1
#
_cell.length_a   1.000
_cell.length_b   1.000
_cell.length_c   1.000
_cell.angle_alpha   90.00
_cell.angle_beta   90.00
_cell.angle_gamma   90.00
#
_symmetry.space_group_name_H-M   'P 1'
#
loop_
_entity.id
_entity.type
_entity.pdbx_description
1 polymer ?
#
loop_
_entity_poly.entity_id
_entity_poly.type
_entity_poly.pdbx_seq_one_letter_code
_entity_poly.pdbx_strand_id
1 'polypeptide(L)'
;MHVSLTPELESRIKAKVESGLYNNASEVIREALRFMETHADWVHELKVAHLRGQLQAGNEQLDRNTGIAIESRTTLNRLFEEIKG
;
A
#
# COMPACT_ATOMS: atom_id res chain seq x y z
N MET A 1 -13.51 -10.49 -25.06
CA MET A 1 -13.16 -9.16 -24.52
C MET A 1 -11.66 -8.98 -24.69
N HIS A 2 -11.21 -7.89 -25.30
CA HIS A 2 -9.79 -7.56 -25.39
C HIS A 2 -9.47 -6.52 -24.32
N VAL A 3 -8.47 -6.81 -23.48
CA VAL A 3 -7.97 -5.90 -22.44
C VAL A 3 -6.53 -5.58 -22.80
N SER A 4 -6.23 -4.30 -22.99
CA SER A 4 -4.86 -3.85 -23.21
C SER A 4 -4.10 -3.83 -21.89
N LEU A 5 -2.91 -4.43 -21.89
CA LEU A 5 -2.02 -4.48 -20.75
C LEU A 5 -0.75 -3.69 -21.05
N THR A 6 -0.09 -3.21 -20.01
CA THR A 6 1.27 -2.68 -20.15
C THR A 6 2.23 -3.84 -20.45
N PRO A 7 3.38 -3.58 -21.09
CA PRO A 7 4.38 -4.63 -21.37
C PRO A 7 4.84 -5.38 -20.12
N GLU A 8 4.90 -4.69 -18.98
CA GLU A 8 5.25 -5.31 -17.69
C GLU A 8 4.18 -6.31 -17.23
N LEU A 9 2.90 -5.94 -17.31
CA LEU A 9 1.80 -6.83 -16.92
C LEU A 9 1.70 -8.05 -17.84
N GLU A 10 1.91 -7.85 -19.14
CA GLU A 10 1.96 -8.95 -20.11
C GLU A 10 3.09 -9.94 -19.80
N SER A 11 4.29 -9.43 -19.50
CA SER A 11 5.44 -10.24 -19.08
C SER A 11 5.12 -11.07 -17.83
N ARG A 12 4.50 -10.46 -16.81
CA ARG A 12 4.10 -11.16 -15.58
C ARG A 12 3.07 -12.25 -15.83
N ILE A 13 2.08 -12.00 -16.69
CA ILE A 13 1.06 -13.02 -17.04
C ILE A 13 1.72 -14.17 -17.82
N LYS A 14 2.57 -13.85 -18.80
CA LYS A 14 3.28 -14.86 -19.59
C LYS A 14 4.13 -15.77 -18.70
N ALA A 15 4.91 -15.21 -17.78
CA ALA A 15 5.69 -15.98 -16.81
C ALA A 15 4.82 -16.91 -15.93
N LYS A 16 3.60 -16.48 -15.56
CA LYS A 16 2.67 -17.34 -14.80
C LYS A 16 2.14 -18.50 -15.62
N VAL A 17 1.84 -18.30 -16.89
CA VAL A 17 1.40 -19.38 -17.80
C VAL A 17 2.56 -20.35 -18.08
N GLU A 18 3.75 -19.83 -18.37
CA GLU A 18 4.97 -20.63 -18.62
C GLU A 18 5.38 -21.50 -17.42
N SER A 19 5.00 -21.11 -16.20
CA SER A 19 5.23 -21.94 -15.00
C SER A 19 4.42 -23.25 -14.98
N GLY A 20 3.42 -23.40 -15.87
CA GLY A 20 2.53 -24.55 -15.93
C GLY A 20 1.41 -24.54 -14.88
N LEU A 21 1.37 -23.55 -13.99
CA LEU A 21 0.30 -23.39 -12.99
C LEU A 21 -1.03 -22.93 -13.58
N TYR A 22 -1.01 -22.34 -14.78
CA TYR A 22 -2.19 -21.80 -15.47
C TYR A 22 -2.15 -22.19 -16.94
N ASN A 23 -3.31 -22.54 -17.51
CA ASN A 23 -3.42 -22.95 -18.90
C ASN A 23 -3.41 -21.75 -19.87
N ASN A 24 -3.86 -20.59 -19.41
CA ASN A 24 -3.99 -19.39 -20.24
C ASN A 24 -4.02 -18.10 -19.42
N ALA A 25 -3.82 -16.97 -20.11
CA ALA A 25 -3.86 -15.64 -19.51
C ALA A 25 -5.21 -15.31 -18.84
N SER A 26 -6.34 -15.79 -19.39
CA SER A 26 -7.65 -15.49 -18.81
C SER A 26 -7.85 -16.14 -17.43
N GLU A 27 -7.24 -17.29 -17.16
CA GLU A 27 -7.23 -17.89 -15.82
C GLU A 27 -6.44 -17.03 -14.83
N VAL A 28 -5.25 -16.56 -15.22
CA VAL A 28 -4.43 -15.66 -14.39
C VAL A 28 -5.21 -14.38 -14.04
N ILE A 29 -5.87 -13.78 -15.03
CA ILE A 29 -6.64 -12.54 -14.84
C ILE A 29 -7.85 -12.79 -13.93
N ARG A 30 -8.62 -13.86 -14.15
CA ARG A 30 -9.78 -14.20 -13.30
C ARG A 30 -9.36 -14.43 -11.86
N GLU A 31 -8.26 -15.15 -11.63
CA GLU A 31 -7.76 -15.40 -10.29
C GLU A 31 -7.28 -14.12 -9.61
N ALA A 32 -6.59 -13.24 -10.35
CA ALA A 32 -6.17 -11.94 -9.82
C ALA A 32 -7.37 -11.07 -9.41
N LEU A 33 -8.42 -11.00 -10.23
CA LEU A 33 -9.64 -10.26 -9.91
C LEU A 33 -10.36 -10.85 -8.70
N ARG A 34 -10.51 -12.18 -8.65
CA ARG A 34 -11.11 -12.88 -7.52
C ARG A 34 -10.32 -12.65 -6.22
N PHE A 35 -8.99 -12.68 -6.31
CA PHE A 35 -8.13 -12.36 -5.17
C PHE A 35 -8.36 -10.92 -4.70
N MET A 36 -8.41 -9.95 -5.61
CA MET A 36 -8.67 -8.54 -5.29
C MET A 36 -10.01 -8.35 -4.59
N GLU A 37 -11.09 -8.94 -5.12
CA GLU A 37 -12.43 -8.85 -4.51
C GLU A 37 -12.47 -9.53 -3.14
N THR A 38 -11.88 -10.72 -3.02
CA THR A 38 -11.94 -11.52 -1.78
C THR A 38 -11.09 -10.92 -0.65
N HIS A 39 -10.00 -10.22 -0.98
CA HIS A 39 -9.01 -9.77 0.00
C HIS A 39 -8.91 -8.25 0.17
N ALA A 40 -9.75 -7.46 -0.51
CA ALA A 40 -9.72 -5.99 -0.43
C ALA A 40 -9.78 -5.49 1.02
N ASP A 41 -10.78 -5.97 1.77
CA ASP A 41 -10.99 -5.56 3.17
C ASP A 41 -9.86 -6.03 4.08
N TRP A 42 -9.38 -7.26 3.88
CA TRP A 42 -8.26 -7.79 4.66
C TRP A 42 -6.96 -7.00 4.41
N VAL A 43 -6.65 -6.67 3.16
CA VAL A 43 -5.52 -5.82 2.81
C VAL A 43 -5.68 -4.42 3.39
N HIS A 44 -6.89 -3.88 3.42
CA HIS A 44 -7.17 -2.60 4.05
C HIS A 44 -6.88 -2.65 5.55
N GLU A 45 -7.41 -3.64 6.27
CA GLU A 45 -7.19 -3.81 7.70
C GLU A 45 -5.71 -4.00 8.05
N LEU A 46 -4.96 -4.77 7.24
CA LEU A 46 -3.51 -4.90 7.43
C LEU A 46 -2.78 -3.56 7.30
N LYS A 47 -3.13 -2.74 6.29
CA LYS A 47 -2.54 -1.41 6.11
C LYS A 47 -2.89 -0.50 7.29
N VAL A 48 -4.15 -0.50 7.73
CA VAL A 48 -4.60 0.30 8.87
C VAL A 48 -3.90 -0.14 10.16
N ALA A 49 -3.80 -1.44 10.42
CA ALA A 49 -3.10 -1.97 11.59
C ALA A 49 -1.62 -1.57 11.59
N HIS A 50 -0.96 -1.63 10.44
CA HIS A 50 0.42 -1.18 10.29
C HIS A 50 0.57 0.33 10.60
N LEU A 51 -0.28 1.17 10.02
CA LEU A 51 -0.28 2.61 10.28
C LEU A 51 -0.57 2.93 11.74
N ARG A 52 -1.53 2.25 12.38
CA ARG A 52 -1.79 2.37 13.82
C ARG A 52 -0.57 2.03 14.66
N GLY A 53 0.14 0.95 14.29
CA GLY A 53 1.40 0.58 14.94
C GLY A 53 2.49 1.64 14.80
N GLN A 54 2.60 2.29 13.63
CA GLN A 54 3.54 3.39 13.44
C GLN A 54 3.17 4.64 14.24
N LEU A 55 1.87 4.95 14.35
CA LEU A 55 1.38 6.08 15.15
C LEU A 55 1.53 5.85 16.65
N GLN A 56 1.57 4.60 17.11
CA GLN A 56 1.68 4.25 18.53
C GLN A 56 2.88 4.92 19.19
N ALA A 57 4.04 4.95 18.52
CA ALA A 57 5.23 5.64 19.03
C ALA A 57 5.00 7.15 19.24
N GLY A 58 4.25 7.79 18.34
CA GLY A 58 3.86 9.19 18.47
C GLY A 58 2.88 9.42 19.62
N ASN A 59 1.88 8.54 19.78
CA ASN A 59 0.94 8.61 20.91
C ASN A 59 1.68 8.50 22.26
N GLU A 60 2.61 7.55 22.40
CA GLU A 60 3.42 7.39 23.61
C GLU A 60 4.32 8.59 23.90
N GLN A 61 4.74 9.34 22.88
CA GLN A 61 5.45 10.61 23.05
C GLN A 61 4.50 11.71 23.56
N LEU A 62 3.28 11.77 23.02
CA LEU A 62 2.26 12.73 23.48
C LEU A 62 1.83 12.44 24.93
N ASP A 63 1.61 11.17 25.30
CA ASP A 63 1.25 10.77 26.66
C ASP A 63 2.34 11.14 27.68
N ARG A 64 3.60 11.15 27.25
CA ARG A 64 4.76 11.59 28.05
C ARG A 64 5.03 13.09 27.97
N ASN A 65 4.17 13.86 27.31
CA ASN A 65 4.34 15.30 27.06
C ASN A 65 5.66 15.66 26.35
N THR A 66 6.21 14.77 25.53
CA THR A 66 7.43 15.02 24.72
C THR A 66 7.11 15.46 23.30
N GLY A 67 5.84 15.74 22.99
CA GLY A 67 5.43 16.31 21.71
C GLY A 67 5.76 17.79 21.59
N ILE A 68 5.72 18.31 20.35
CA ILE A 68 5.93 19.73 20.04
C ILE A 68 4.59 20.32 19.60
N ALA A 69 4.14 21.39 20.26
CA ALA A 69 2.96 22.14 19.84
C ALA A 69 3.30 23.01 18.62
N ILE A 70 2.50 22.89 17.56
CA ILE A 70 2.65 23.69 16.34
C ILE A 70 1.45 24.62 16.22
N GLU A 71 1.68 25.90 16.53
CA GLU A 71 0.62 26.91 16.60
C GLU A 71 0.54 27.80 15.35
N SER A 72 1.49 27.65 14.41
CA SER A 72 1.53 28.47 13.21
C SER A 72 1.91 27.67 11.97
N ARG A 73 1.38 28.10 10.82
CA ARG A 73 1.73 27.53 9.52
C ARG A 73 3.22 27.67 9.21
N THR A 74 3.87 28.73 9.69
CA THR A 74 5.31 28.96 9.54
C THR A 74 6.13 27.90 10.28
N THR A 75 5.74 27.57 11.52
CA THR A 75 6.38 26.52 12.32
C THR A 75 6.16 25.14 11.69
N LEU A 76 4.96 24.88 11.17
CA LEU A 76 4.65 23.64 10.47
C LEU A 76 5.51 23.44 9.21
N ASN A 77 5.65 24.48 8.39
CA ASN A 77 6.47 24.42 7.19
C ASN A 77 7.94 24.15 7.54
N ARG A 78 8.49 24.82 8.56
CA ARG A 78 9.87 24.59 9.02
C ARG A 78 10.10 23.13 9.43
N LEU A 79 9.18 22.54 10.20
CA LEU A 79 9.26 21.13 10.58
C LEU A 79 9.32 20.21 9.36
N PHE A 80 8.49 20.45 8.34
CA PHE A 80 8.49 19.62 7.14
C PHE A 80 9.76 19.75 6.30
N GLU A 81 10.37 20.94 6.25
CA GLU A 81 11.67 21.13 5.60
C GLU A 81 12.78 20.38 6.35
N GLU A 82 12.79 20.42 7.69
CA GLU A 82 13.76 19.69 8.52
C GLU A 82 13.64 18.16 8.37
N ILE A 83 12.43 17.64 8.18
CA ILE A 83 12.16 16.20 8.01
C ILE A 83 12.51 15.73 6.58
N LYS A 84 12.37 16.58 5.58
CA LYS A 84 12.56 16.19 4.17
C LYS A 84 14.03 16.01 3.77
N GLY A 85 14.97 16.69 4.45
CA GLY A 85 16.39 16.68 4.07
C GLY A 85 16.65 17.49 2.82
#